data_AF-A0A8S2RRW7-F1
#
_entry.id   AF-A0A8S2RRW7-F1
#
_cell.length_a   1.000
_cell.length_b   1.000
_cell.length_c   1.000
_cell.angle_alpha   90.00
_cell.angle_beta   90.00
_cell.angle_gamma   90.00
#
_symmetry.space_group_name_H-M   'P 1'
#
loop_
_entity.id
_entity.type
_entity.pdbx_description
1 polymer ?
#
loop_
_entity_poly.entity_id
_entity_poly.type
_entity_poly.pdbx_seq_one_letter_code
_entity_poly.pdbx_strand_id
1 'polypeptide(L)'
;GKTESVKDLAKALGLLCVVTNCGEGMDSLAIGKNLNGLCQSGAWGCFDEFNRIDASVLSVISSQLKTIQQGLIIKAKRFVFEGTEIG
;
A
#
# COMPACT_ATOMS: atom_id res chain seq x y z
N GLY A 1 -3.87 -8.44 17.87
CA GLY A 1 -4.76 -8.46 16.70
C GLY A 1 -3.93 -8.22 15.44
N LYS A 2 -4.42 -8.60 14.25
CA LYS A 2 -3.64 -8.55 12.98
C LYS A 2 -2.98 -7.19 12.75
N THR A 3 -3.76 -6.11 12.86
CA THR A 3 -3.31 -4.71 12.69
C THR A 3 -2.27 -4.31 13.74
N GLU A 4 -2.53 -4.56 15.02
CA GLU A 4 -1.62 -4.20 16.10
C GLU A 4 -0.27 -4.95 16.00
N SER A 5 -0.27 -6.22 15.59
CA SER A 5 0.99 -6.96 15.39
C SER A 5 1.86 -6.36 14.28
N VAL A 6 1.28 -5.81 13.21
CA VAL A 6 2.03 -5.12 12.14
C VAL A 6 2.59 -3.78 12.64
N LYS A 7 1.81 -3.03 13.42
CA LYS A 7 2.25 -1.76 14.02
C LYS A 7 3.38 -1.96 15.02
N ASP A 8 3.27 -2.96 15.90
CA ASP A 8 4.29 -3.27 16.89
C ASP A 8 5.61 -3.67 16.23
N LEU A 9 5.55 -4.45 15.13
CA LEU A 9 6.73 -4.79 14.35
C LEU A 9 7.37 -3.56 13.69
N ALA A 10 6.58 -2.69 13.05
CA ALA A 10 7.10 -1.46 12.45
C ALA A 10 7.77 -0.56 13.50
N LYS A 11 7.14 -0.41 14.67
CA LYS A 11 7.68 0.33 15.81
C LYS A 11 9.01 -0.26 16.28
N ALA A 12 9.11 -1.58 16.40
CA ALA A 12 10.35 -2.26 16.79
C ALA A 12 11.49 -2.04 15.77
N LEU A 13 11.15 -1.84 14.49
CA LEU A 13 12.10 -1.53 13.41
C LEU A 13 12.35 -0.02 13.21
N GLY A 14 11.73 0.85 14.01
CA GLY A 14 11.87 2.30 13.87
C GLY A 14 11.19 2.87 12.61
N LEU A 15 10.19 2.17 12.08
CA LEU A 15 9.47 2.56 10.86
C LEU A 15 8.07 3.07 11.20
N LEU A 16 7.62 4.09 10.46
CA LEU A 16 6.25 4.57 10.54
C LEU A 16 5.31 3.55 9.87
N CYS A 17 4.27 3.13 10.58
CA CYS A 17 3.19 2.31 10.02
C CYS A 17 1.91 3.15 9.89
N VAL A 18 1.53 3.46 8.65
CA VAL A 18 0.26 4.12 8.32
C VAL A 18 -0.82 3.06 8.26
N VAL A 19 -1.82 3.20 9.13
CA VAL A 19 -2.97 2.29 9.16
C VAL A 19 -4.14 2.95 8.45
N THR A 20 -4.66 2.29 7.42
CA THR A 20 -5.82 2.74 6.66
C THR A 20 -6.98 1.78 6.91
N ASN A 21 -8.06 2.26 7.51
CA ASN A 21 -9.26 1.46 7.70
C ASN A 21 -10.06 1.40 6.38
N CYS A 22 -10.23 0.21 5.83
CA CYS A 22 -10.93 -0.01 4.57
C CYS A 22 -12.43 -0.21 4.77
N GLY A 23 -13.23 0.26 3.81
CA GLY A 23 -14.69 0.15 3.86
C GLY A 23 -15.32 0.14 2.48
N GLU A 24 -16.65 -0.06 2.46
CA GLU A 24 -17.44 -0.28 1.25
C GLU A 24 -17.42 0.90 0.25
N GLY A 25 -17.08 2.11 0.70
CA GLY A 25 -16.96 3.30 -0.16
C GLY A 25 -15.55 3.58 -0.69
N MET A 26 -14.59 2.68 -0.45
CA MET A 26 -13.21 2.88 -0.86
C MET A 26 -12.99 2.51 -2.33
N ASP A 27 -12.49 3.46 -3.11
CA ASP A 27 -12.18 3.25 -4.52
C ASP A 27 -10.67 2.98 -4.76
N SER A 28 -10.36 2.51 -5.97
CA SER A 28 -8.99 2.16 -6.36
C SER A 28 -8.08 3.39 -6.46
N LEU A 29 -8.66 4.58 -6.67
CA LEU A 29 -7.91 5.83 -6.72
C LEU A 29 -7.41 6.24 -5.34
N ALA A 30 -8.23 6.10 -4.29
CA ALA A 30 -7.87 6.37 -2.91
C ALA A 30 -6.78 5.41 -2.42
N ILE A 31 -6.90 4.12 -2.75
CA ILE A 31 -5.84 3.14 -2.46
C ILE A 31 -4.56 3.45 -3.25
N GLY A 32 -4.67 3.73 -4.54
CA GLY A 32 -3.54 4.11 -5.38
C GLY A 32 -2.79 5.34 -4.84
N LYS A 33 -3.51 6.36 -4.38
CA LYS A 33 -2.90 7.54 -3.72
C LYS A 33 -2.18 7.19 -2.42
N ASN A 34 -2.77 6.33 -1.59
CA ASN A 34 -2.11 5.81 -0.38
C ASN A 34 -0.82 5.06 -0.73
N LEU A 35 -0.89 4.12 -1.68
CA LEU A 35 0.27 3.35 -2.12
C LEU A 35 1.38 4.24 -2.68
N ASN A 36 1.03 5.24 -3.49
CA ASN A 36 1.98 6.21 -4.02
C ASN A 36 2.71 6.96 -2.88
N GLY A 37 1.96 7.45 -1.88
CA GLY A 37 2.54 8.10 -0.71
C GLY A 37 3.45 7.18 0.12
N LEU A 38 3.07 5.91 0.28
CA LEU A 38 3.90 4.90 0.96
C LEU A 38 5.20 4.64 0.21
N CYS A 39 5.14 4.46 -1.11
CA CYS A 39 6.31 4.23 -1.94
C CYS A 39 7.28 5.42 -1.94
N GLN A 40 6.79 6.66 -1.91
CA GLN A 40 7.63 7.86 -1.83
C GLN A 40 8.24 8.08 -0.44
N SER A 41 7.51 7.75 0.63
CA SER A 41 7.95 7.99 2.01
C SER A 41 8.79 6.85 2.60
N GLY A 42 8.75 5.65 2.01
CA GLY A 42 9.37 4.46 2.58
C GLY A 42 8.70 3.95 3.86
N ALA A 43 7.49 4.43 4.18
CA ALA A 43 6.70 3.98 5.31
C ALA A 43 6.04 2.62 5.05
N TRP A 44 5.63 1.95 6.13
CA TRP A 44 4.81 0.74 6.04
C TRP A 44 3.33 1.10 5.97
N GLY A 45 2.57 0.37 5.15
CA GLY A 45 1.11 0.46 5.09
C GLY A 45 0.45 -0.77 5.72
N CYS A 46 -0.55 -0.56 6.56
CA CYS A 46 -1.43 -1.61 7.06
C CYS A 46 -2.88 -1.27 6.70
N PHE A 47 -3.48 -2.04 5.79
CA PHE A 47 -4.86 -1.85 5.34
C PHE A 47 -5.79 -2.74 6.16
N ASP A 48 -6.46 -2.15 7.16
CA ASP A 48 -7.37 -2.87 8.05
C ASP A 48 -8.74 -3.07 7.39
N GLU A 49 -9.45 -4.13 7.77
CA GLU A 49 -10.76 -4.48 7.21
C GLU A 49 -10.76 -4.56 5.66
N PHE A 50 -9.63 -4.91 5.05
CA PHE A 50 -9.44 -4.97 3.59
C PHE A 50 -10.49 -5.81 2.86
N ASN A 51 -11.03 -6.83 3.53
CA ASN A 51 -12.11 -7.67 3.02
C ASN A 51 -13.47 -6.95 2.85
N ARG A 52 -13.59 -5.68 3.28
CA ARG A 52 -14.77 -4.83 3.05
C ARG A 52 -14.72 -4.02 1.75
N ILE A 53 -13.59 -4.04 1.03
CA ILE A 53 -13.47 -3.40 -0.27
C ILE A 53 -14.24 -4.22 -1.30
N ASP A 54 -14.97 -3.53 -2.18
CA ASP A 54 -15.72 -4.16 -3.26
C ASP A 54 -14.80 -4.99 -4.18
N ALA A 55 -15.25 -6.19 -4.55
CA ALA A 55 -14.45 -7.11 -5.35
C ALA A 55 -14.05 -6.54 -6.72
N SER A 56 -14.86 -5.66 -7.31
CA SER A 56 -14.54 -4.99 -8.58
C SER A 56 -13.34 -4.03 -8.43
N VAL A 57 -13.18 -3.42 -7.25
CA VAL A 57 -12.06 -2.52 -6.93
C VAL A 57 -10.78 -3.31 -6.67
N LEU A 58 -10.89 -4.50 -6.05
CA LEU A 58 -9.74 -5.35 -5.71
C LEU A 58 -8.90 -5.74 -6.92
N SER A 59 -9.51 -5.92 -8.10
CA SER A 59 -8.79 -6.23 -9.34
C SER A 59 -7.77 -5.14 -9.71
N VAL A 60 -8.18 -3.87 -9.61
CA VAL A 60 -7.30 -2.73 -9.89
C VAL A 60 -6.19 -2.61 -8.84
N ILE A 61 -6.55 -2.77 -7.55
CA ILE A 61 -5.59 -2.74 -6.44
C ILE A 61 -4.52 -3.83 -6.61
N SER A 62 -4.91 -5.03 -7.07
CA SER A 62 -3.98 -6.13 -7.33
C SER A 62 -2.95 -5.74 -8.40
N SER A 63 -3.37 -5.08 -9.48
CA SER A 63 -2.45 -4.58 -10.51
C SER A 63 -1.50 -3.51 -9.96
N GLN A 64 -2.01 -2.58 -9.14
CA GLN A 64 -1.20 -1.56 -8.48
C GLN A 64 -0.12 -2.18 -7.59
N LEU A 65 -0.49 -3.14 -6.73
CA LEU A 65 0.45 -3.87 -5.87
C LEU A 65 1.51 -4.63 -6.68
N LYS A 66 1.10 -5.25 -7.79
CA LYS A 66 2.01 -5.98 -8.68
C LYS A 66 3.08 -5.06 -9.28
N THR A 67 2.71 -3.85 -9.72
CA THR A 67 3.68 -2.86 -10.23
C THR A 67 4.74 -2.52 -9.17
N ILE A 68 4.31 -2.29 -7.92
CA ILE A 68 5.23 -2.00 -6.81
C ILE A 68 6.14 -3.21 -6.53
N GLN A 69 5.57 -4.41 -6.47
CA GLN A 69 6.32 -5.65 -6.24
C GLN A 69 7.37 -5.88 -7.32
N GLN A 70 7.05 -5.62 -8.59
CA GLN A 70 8.01 -5.76 -9.69
C GLN A 70 9.20 -4.80 -9.52
N GLY A 71 8.95 -3.54 -9.15
CA GLY A 71 10.00 -2.58 -8.85
C GLY A 71 10.92 -3.05 -7.73
N LEU A 72 10.36 -3.61 -6.66
CA LEU A 72 11.12 -4.17 -5.53
C LEU A 72 11.95 -5.39 -5.94
N ILE A 73 11.37 -6.34 -6.70
CA ILE A 73 12.03 -7.58 -7.14
C ILE A 73 13.28 -7.28 -7.97
N ILE A 74 13.19 -6.33 -8.90
CA ILE A 74 14.33 -5.95 -9.76
C ILE A 74 15.28 -4.95 -9.08
N LYS A 75 15.00 -4.57 -7.81
CA LYS A 75 15.74 -3.52 -7.07
C LYS A 75 15.83 -2.22 -7.87
N ALA A 76 14.74 -1.84 -8.50
CA ALA A 76 14.66 -0.62 -9.28
C ALA A 76 14.96 0.58 -8.37
N LYS A 77 15.92 1.43 -8.78
CA LYS A 77 16.15 2.71 -8.10
C LYS A 77 15.04 3.71 -8.38
N ARG A 78 14.39 3.60 -9.54
CA ARG A 78 13.26 4.43 -9.96
C ARG A 78 12.25 3.56 -10.70
N PHE A 79 10.96 3.76 -10.48
CA PHE A 79 9.90 3.10 -11.23
C PHE A 79 8.69 4.01 -11.38
N VAL A 80 7.85 3.75 -12.38
CA VAL A 80 6.61 4.50 -12.59
C VAL A 80 5.44 3.78 -11.92
N PHE A 81 4.68 4.52 -11.13
CA PHE A 81 3.47 4.04 -10.47
C PHE A 81 2.35 5.07 -10.63
N GLU A 82 1.20 4.65 -11.19
CA GLU A 82 0.04 5.52 -11.45
C GLU A 82 0.42 6.84 -12.17
N GLY A 83 1.33 6.76 -13.15
CA GLY A 83 1.81 7.92 -13.92
C GLY A 83 2.80 8.83 -13.18
N THR A 84 3.20 8.48 -11.95
CA THR A 84 4.20 9.20 -11.15
C THR A 84 5.52 8.44 -11.16
N GLU A 85 6.65 9.12 -11.39
CA GLU A 85 7.97 8.53 -11.17
C GLU A 85 8.30 8.53 -9.67
N ILE A 86 8.66 7.36 -9.13
CA ILE A 86 9.06 7.17 -7.74
C ILE A 86 10.53 6.76 -7.71
N GLY A 87 11.37 7.41 -6.90
CA GLY A 87 12.78 7.06 -6.72
C GLY A 87 13.56 8.04 -5.86
#